data_AF-A0A291IR17-F1
#
_entry.id   AF-A0A291IR17-F1
#
_cell.length_a   1.000
_cell.length_b   1.000
_cell.length_c   1.000
_cell.angle_alpha   90.00
_cell.angle_beta   90.00
_cell.angle_gamma   90.00
#
_symmetry.space_group_name_H-M   'P 1'
#
loop_
_entity.id
_entity.type
_entity.pdbx_description
1 polymer ?
#
loop_
_entity_poly.entity_id
_entity_poly.type
_entity_poly.pdbx_seq_one_letter_code
_entity_poly.pdbx_strand_id
1 'polypeptide(L)'
;MPKNNQMTDLRKMSVDDLIKTGEDKRAELFALKFQAVLGSLEQTHRINQIKKEIARIELVLSEKKREGQNVNKSVKADYNKAVEQADADGKKVREKQLKQLQDLQNNLQQPTEEAQADALAKATVTEAKGETK
;
A
#
# COMPACT_ATOMS: atom_id res chain seq x y z
N MET A 1 8.27 -16.73 -20.11
CA MET A 1 7.93 -15.32 -19.84
C MET A 1 9.02 -14.42 -20.42
N PRO A 2 8.70 -13.43 -21.26
CA PRO A 2 9.69 -12.48 -21.76
C PRO A 2 10.30 -11.73 -20.57
N LYS A 3 11.64 -11.72 -20.47
CA LYS A 3 12.35 -10.94 -19.45
C LYS A 3 12.15 -9.46 -19.79
N ASN A 4 11.45 -8.71 -18.93
CA ASN A 4 11.44 -7.25 -19.02
C ASN A 4 12.88 -6.76 -18.96
N ASN A 5 13.39 -6.26 -20.08
CA ASN A 5 14.78 -5.87 -20.24
C ASN A 5 14.98 -4.44 -19.70
N GLN A 6 14.54 -4.20 -18.46
CA GLN A 6 14.55 -2.86 -17.86
C GLN A 6 15.93 -2.23 -17.84
N MET A 7 16.98 -3.05 -17.84
CA MET A 7 18.35 -2.57 -17.91
C MET A 7 18.71 -2.02 -19.30
N THR A 8 18.15 -2.53 -20.40
CA THR A 8 18.36 -1.91 -21.71
C THR A 8 17.61 -0.61 -21.86
N ASP A 9 16.45 -0.48 -21.23
CA ASP A 9 15.65 0.75 -21.31
C ASP A 9 16.32 1.88 -20.52
N LEU A 10 16.85 1.58 -19.33
CA LEU A 10 17.63 2.55 -18.54
C LEU A 10 18.88 3.06 -19.29
N ARG A 11 19.55 2.22 -20.08
CA ARG A 11 20.73 2.65 -20.86
C ARG A 11 20.39 3.66 -21.96
N LYS A 12 19.19 3.56 -22.54
CA LYS A 12 18.69 4.45 -23.60
C LYS A 12 18.30 5.83 -23.07
N MET A 13 18.03 5.97 -21.78
CA MET A 13 17.66 7.24 -21.16
C MET A 13 18.83 8.22 -21.12
N SER A 14 18.51 9.51 -21.10
CA SER A 14 19.50 10.57 -20.88
C SER A 14 20.03 10.53 -19.44
N VAL A 15 21.20 11.11 -19.21
CA VAL A 15 21.77 11.22 -17.85
C VAL A 15 20.82 11.99 -16.92
N ASP A 16 20.16 13.03 -17.45
CA ASP A 16 19.29 13.91 -16.68
C ASP A 16 18.02 13.17 -16.24
N ASP A 17 17.43 12.40 -17.15
CA ASP A 17 16.27 11.57 -16.85
C ASP A 17 16.61 10.47 -15.85
N LEU A 18 17.81 9.88 -15.95
CA LEU A 18 18.28 8.87 -15.00
C LEU A 18 18.45 9.43 -13.60
N ILE A 19 19.06 10.61 -13.47
CA ILE A 19 19.23 11.28 -12.17
C ILE A 19 17.86 11.60 -11.57
N LYS A 20 16.96 12.19 -12.37
CA LYS A 20 15.59 12.51 -11.92
C LYS A 20 14.83 11.26 -11.48
N THR A 21 14.84 10.22 -12.30
CA THR A 21 14.17 8.95 -11.99
C THR A 21 14.77 8.30 -10.74
N GLY A 22 16.09 8.37 -10.56
CA GLY A 22 16.77 7.87 -9.38
C GLY A 22 16.31 8.57 -8.10
N GLU A 23 16.18 9.89 -8.13
CA GLU A 23 15.71 10.68 -7.00
C GLU A 23 14.22 10.46 -6.70
N ASP A 24 13.37 10.37 -7.73
CA ASP A 24 11.96 10.01 -7.57
C ASP A 24 11.81 8.64 -6.88
N LYS A 25 12.66 7.67 -7.25
CA LYS A 25 12.69 6.34 -6.63
C LYS A 25 13.18 6.37 -5.18
N ARG A 26 14.11 7.26 -4.83
CA ARG A 26 14.51 7.46 -3.42
C ARG A 26 13.37 8.06 -2.60
N ALA A 27 12.61 9.00 -3.17
CA ALA A 27 11.43 9.56 -2.52
C ALA A 27 10.34 8.50 -2.31
N GLU A 28 10.09 7.64 -3.31
CA GLU A 28 9.18 6.49 -3.19
C GLU A 28 9.66 5.53 -2.07
N LEU A 29 10.96 5.24 -2.01
CA LEU A 29 11.53 4.41 -0.94
C LEU A 29 11.35 5.04 0.45
N PHE A 30 11.49 6.36 0.56
CA PHE A 30 11.28 7.08 1.81
C PHE A 30 9.81 7.01 2.26
N ALA A 31 8.87 7.25 1.35
CA ALA A 31 7.44 7.10 1.60
C ALA A 31 7.08 5.69 2.10
N LEU A 32 7.59 4.63 1.45
CA LEU A 32 7.33 3.25 1.89
C LEU A 32 7.92 2.94 3.27
N LYS A 33 9.12 3.45 3.57
CA LYS A 33 9.71 3.30 4.91
C LYS A 33 8.88 4.01 5.96
N PHE A 34 8.38 5.19 5.64
CA PHE A 34 7.51 5.95 6.52
C PHE A 34 6.18 5.22 6.77
N GLN A 35 5.52 4.69 5.73
CA GLN A 35 4.35 3.82 5.88
C GLN A 35 4.63 2.56 6.72
N ALA A 36 5.84 1.98 6.60
CA ALA A 36 6.25 0.84 7.41
C ALA A 36 6.32 1.18 8.89
N VAL A 37 6.90 2.34 9.23
CA VAL A 37 6.97 2.84 10.61
C VAL A 37 5.57 3.16 11.15
N LEU A 38 4.69 3.72 10.32
CA LEU A 38 3.29 3.97 10.67
C LEU A 38 2.42 2.70 10.76
N GLY A 39 2.95 1.53 10.40
CA GLY A 39 2.22 0.26 10.41
C GLY A 39 1.14 0.12 9.34
N SER A 40 1.11 0.99 8.33
CA SER A 40 0.11 1.00 7.25
C SER A 40 0.63 0.47 5.92
N LEU A 41 1.77 -0.24 5.93
CA LEU A 41 2.40 -0.76 4.70
C LEU A 41 1.70 -2.04 4.22
N GLU A 42 1.03 -1.97 3.06
CA GLU A 42 0.42 -3.16 2.44
C GLU A 42 1.44 -4.00 1.64
N GLN A 43 2.39 -3.37 0.93
CA GLN A 43 3.25 -4.07 -0.05
C GLN A 43 4.73 -4.14 0.37
N THR A 44 5.07 -5.08 1.25
CA THR A 44 6.44 -5.23 1.82
C THR A 44 7.50 -5.56 0.77
N HIS A 45 7.15 -6.33 -0.27
CA HIS A 45 8.07 -6.73 -1.33
C HIS A 45 8.50 -5.55 -2.23
N ARG A 46 7.70 -4.47 -2.28
CA ARG A 46 7.96 -3.29 -3.09
C ARG A 46 9.24 -2.57 -2.65
N ILE A 47 9.53 -2.55 -1.35
CA ILE A 47 10.77 -1.97 -0.79
C ILE A 47 12.01 -2.62 -1.44
N ASN A 48 12.02 -3.95 -1.53
CA ASN A 48 13.14 -4.68 -2.12
C ASN A 48 13.24 -4.49 -3.64
N GLN A 49 12.11 -4.33 -4.33
CA GLN A 49 12.11 -4.00 -5.76
C GLN A 49 12.71 -2.63 -6.02
N ILE A 50 12.26 -1.60 -5.30
CA ILE A 50 12.76 -0.22 -5.48
C ILE A 50 14.25 -0.12 -5.16
N LYS A 51 14.73 -0.78 -4.10
CA LYS A 51 16.17 -0.84 -3.81
C LYS A 51 16.98 -1.39 -5.00
N LYS A 52 16.48 -2.43 -5.66
CA LYS A 52 17.11 -3.00 -6.86
C LYS A 52 17.00 -2.07 -8.06
N GLU A 53 15.89 -1.35 -8.23
CA GLU A 53 15.72 -0.34 -9.28
C GLU A 53 16.75 0.80 -9.12
N ILE A 54 16.89 1.35 -7.90
CA ILE A 54 17.88 2.39 -7.59
C ILE A 54 19.30 1.90 -7.91
N ALA A 55 19.67 0.70 -7.46
CA ALA A 55 20.99 0.14 -7.71
C ALA A 55 21.29 -0.02 -9.23
N ARG A 56 20.29 -0.38 -10.04
CA ARG A 56 20.45 -0.45 -11.51
C ARG A 56 20.64 0.92 -12.14
N ILE A 57 19.90 1.94 -11.68
CA ILE A 57 20.05 3.32 -12.16
C ILE A 57 21.44 3.85 -11.83
N GLU A 58 21.90 3.66 -10.59
CA GLU A 58 23.25 4.06 -10.15
C GLU A 58 24.36 3.36 -10.94
N LEU A 59 24.16 2.08 -11.29
CA LEU A 59 25.08 1.34 -12.15
C LEU A 59 25.19 1.99 -13.54
N VAL A 60 24.07 2.27 -14.20
CA VAL A 60 24.06 2.91 -15.53
C VAL A 60 24.65 4.32 -15.48
N LEU A 61 24.36 5.10 -14.42
CA LEU A 61 25.00 6.40 -14.21
C LEU A 61 26.52 6.28 -14.06
N SER A 62 26.99 5.24 -13.36
CA SER A 62 28.42 4.97 -13.20
C SER A 62 29.09 4.59 -14.52
N GLU A 63 28.42 3.80 -15.36
CA GLU A 63 28.88 3.49 -16.73
C GLU A 63 28.99 4.77 -17.58
N LYS A 64 27.93 5.59 -17.61
CA LYS A 64 27.91 6.87 -18.34
C LYS A 64 28.98 7.84 -17.85
N LYS A 65 29.26 7.86 -16.54
CA LYS A 65 30.37 8.64 -15.95
C LYS A 65 31.73 8.17 -16.49
N ARG A 66 31.94 6.86 -16.63
CA ARG A 66 33.18 6.29 -17.19
C ARG A 66 33.34 6.59 -18.68
N GLU A 67 32.23 6.76 -19.40
CA GLU A 67 32.20 7.22 -20.79
C GLU A 67 32.47 8.74 -20.94
N GLY A 68 32.67 9.46 -19.84
CA GLY A 68 32.98 10.89 -19.84
C GLY A 68 31.75 11.80 -19.83
N GLN A 69 30.54 11.26 -19.62
CA GLN A 69 29.33 12.06 -19.53
C GLN A 69 29.26 12.81 -18.19
N ASN A 70 28.75 14.04 -18.20
CA ASN A 70 28.59 14.83 -16.99
C ASN A 70 27.40 14.33 -16.16
N VAL A 71 27.70 13.71 -15.02
CA VAL A 71 26.71 13.20 -14.05
C VAL A 71 26.54 14.09 -12.82
N ASN A 72 27.25 15.22 -12.74
CA ASN A 72 27.22 16.12 -11.58
C ASN A 72 26.07 17.12 -11.71
N LYS A 73 24.84 16.63 -11.61
CA LYS A 73 23.64 17.48 -11.54
C LYS A 73 22.90 17.20 -10.24
N SER A 74 22.63 18.26 -9.48
CA SER A 74 21.85 18.20 -8.25
C SER A 74 20.37 18.32 -8.60
N VAL A 75 19.70 17.18 -8.78
CA VAL A 75 18.23 17.10 -8.71
C VAL A 75 17.90 16.65 -7.30
N LYS A 76 17.04 17.38 -6.59
CA LYS A 76 16.48 16.92 -5.31
C LYS A 76 15.03 16.57 -5.56
N ALA A 77 14.62 15.36 -5.20
CA ALA A 77 13.20 15.04 -5.18
C ALA A 77 12.50 15.76 -4.02
N ASP A 78 11.24 16.11 -4.22
CA ASP A 78 10.40 16.74 -3.19
C ASP A 78 9.94 15.70 -2.17
N TYR A 79 10.80 15.39 -1.19
CA TYR A 79 10.52 14.40 -0.13
C TYR A 79 9.26 14.74 0.68
N ASN A 80 8.94 16.03 0.88
CA ASN A 80 7.75 16.45 1.63
C ASN A 80 6.46 15.97 0.96
N LYS A 81 6.38 16.09 -0.36
CA LYS A 81 5.24 15.62 -1.15
C LYS A 81 5.06 14.10 -1.02
N ALA A 82 6.17 13.36 -0.97
CA ALA A 82 6.14 11.91 -0.79
C ALA A 82 5.63 11.51 0.61
N VAL A 83 5.93 12.29 1.65
CA VAL A 83 5.41 12.08 3.01
C VAL A 83 3.91 12.37 3.07
N GLU A 84 3.46 13.49 2.50
CA GLU A 84 2.03 13.84 2.49
C GLU A 84 1.18 12.76 1.80
N GLN A 85 1.66 12.23 0.66
CA GLN A 85 1.02 11.11 -0.02
C GLN A 85 1.04 9.84 0.83
N ALA A 86 2.17 9.54 1.49
CA ALA A 86 2.30 8.39 2.36
C ALA A 86 1.33 8.43 3.56
N ASP A 87 1.15 9.61 4.16
CA ASP A 87 0.18 9.85 5.24
C ASP A 87 -1.25 9.67 4.78
N ALA A 88 -1.59 10.24 3.62
CA ALA A 88 -2.92 10.10 3.02
C ALA A 88 -3.24 8.62 2.72
N ASP A 89 -2.29 7.88 2.18
CA ASP A 89 -2.45 6.46 1.91
C ASP A 89 -2.53 5.63 3.20
N GLY A 90 -1.74 5.98 4.22
CA GLY A 90 -1.83 5.34 5.54
C GLY A 90 -3.18 5.52 6.21
N LYS A 91 -3.85 6.69 6.02
CA LYS A 91 -5.23 6.91 6.49
C LYS A 91 -6.22 5.99 5.78
N LYS A 92 -6.14 5.86 4.46
CA LYS A 92 -7.01 4.96 3.67
C LYS A 92 -6.88 3.49 4.09
N VAL A 93 -5.65 3.03 4.36
CA VAL A 93 -5.41 1.65 4.82
C VAL A 93 -6.08 1.41 6.17
N ARG A 94 -5.96 2.37 7.11
CA ARG A 94 -6.63 2.30 8.41
C ARG A 94 -8.16 2.34 8.28
N GLU A 95 -8.70 3.22 7.43
CA GLU A 95 -10.14 3.28 7.14
C GLU A 95 -10.68 1.95 6.59
N LYS A 96 -9.92 1.32 5.68
CA LYS A 96 -10.26 -0.01 5.14
C LYS A 96 -10.26 -1.09 6.23
N GLN A 97 -9.26 -1.09 7.11
CA GLN A 97 -9.21 -2.02 8.26
C GLN A 97 -10.40 -1.78 9.21
N LEU A 98 -10.75 -0.53 9.50
CA LEU A 98 -11.91 -0.17 10.32
C LEU A 98 -13.22 -0.66 9.70
N LYS A 99 -13.40 -0.45 8.39
CA LYS A 99 -14.59 -0.93 7.67
C LYS A 99 -14.68 -2.46 7.71
N GLN A 100 -13.58 -3.17 7.50
CA GLN A 100 -13.53 -4.62 7.61
C GLN A 100 -13.93 -5.12 9.00
N LEU A 101 -13.52 -4.42 10.07
CA LEU A 101 -13.92 -4.74 11.45
C LEU A 101 -15.41 -4.47 11.70
N GLN A 102 -15.97 -3.41 11.12
CA GLN A 102 -17.39 -3.10 11.22
C GLN A 102 -18.22 -4.16 10.48
N ASP A 103 -17.83 -4.53 9.26
CA ASP A 103 -18.47 -5.58 8.48
C ASP A 103 -18.44 -6.92 9.22
N LEU A 104 -17.31 -7.24 9.88
CA LEU A 104 -17.19 -8.45 10.70
C LEU A 104 -18.13 -8.43 11.91
N GLN A 105 -18.22 -7.32 12.64
CA GLN A 105 -19.15 -7.17 13.77
C GLN A 105 -20.60 -7.34 13.32
N ASN A 106 -20.99 -6.66 12.23
CA ASN A 106 -22.33 -6.78 11.66
C ASN A 106 -22.66 -8.22 11.27
N ASN A 107 -21.69 -8.96 10.71
CA ASN A 107 -21.87 -10.37 10.36
C ASN A 107 -22.00 -11.27 11.59
N LEU A 108 -21.33 -10.94 12.70
CA LEU A 108 -21.46 -11.64 13.99
C LEU A 108 -22.75 -11.27 14.76
N GLN A 109 -23.36 -10.12 14.45
CA GLN A 109 -24.60 -9.63 15.04
C GLN A 109 -25.87 -9.98 14.24
N GLN A 110 -25.72 -10.60 13.08
CA GLN A 110 -26.82 -11.31 12.44
C GLN A 110 -27.31 -12.38 13.42
N PRO A 111 -28.54 -12.31 13.94
CA PRO A 111 -29.05 -13.39 14.76
C PRO A 111 -29.09 -14.62 13.86
N THR A 112 -28.35 -15.66 14.24
CA THR A 112 -28.47 -16.98 13.62
C THR A 112 -29.96 -17.30 13.50
N GLU A 113 -30.41 -17.87 12.39
CA GLU A 113 -31.83 -18.21 12.22
C GLU A 113 -32.37 -19.04 13.41
N GLU A 114 -31.48 -19.77 14.11
CA GLU A 114 -31.76 -20.46 15.37
C GLU A 114 -32.16 -19.53 16.53
N ALA A 115 -31.53 -18.36 16.68
CA ALA A 115 -31.90 -17.37 17.70
C ALA A 115 -33.22 -16.65 17.38
N GLN A 116 -33.54 -16.48 16.08
CA GLN A 116 -34.83 -15.93 15.63
C GLN A 116 -35.96 -16.95 15.84
N ALA A 117 -35.70 -18.23 15.56
CA ALA A 117 -36.63 -19.32 15.80
C ALA A 117 -36.92 -19.51 17.30
N ASP A 118 -35.91 -19.42 18.16
CA ASP A 118 -36.09 -19.56 19.61
C ASP A 118 -36.79 -18.34 20.25
N ALA A 119 -36.59 -17.14 19.69
CA ALA A 119 -37.32 -15.93 20.09
C ALA A 119 -38.81 -15.97 19.63
N LEU A 120 -39.08 -16.45 18.41
CA LEU A 120 -40.44 -16.65 17.88
C LEU A 120 -41.18 -17.79 18.61
N ALA A 121 -40.49 -18.88 18.98
CA ALA A 121 -41.05 -19.97 19.77
C ALA A 121 -41.39 -19.52 21.21
N LYS A 122 -40.56 -18.67 21.83
CA LYS A 122 -40.85 -18.12 23.18
C LYS A 122 -41.98 -17.08 23.16
N ALA A 123 -42.10 -16.29 22.09
CA ALA A 123 -43.21 -15.34 21.90
C ALA A 123 -44.55 -16.06 21.67
N THR A 124 -44.57 -17.13 20.86
CA THR A 124 -45.80 -17.90 20.60
C THR A 124 -46.28 -18.71 21.81
N VAL A 125 -45.39 -19.18 22.68
CA VAL A 125 -45.76 -19.92 23.91
C VAL A 125 -46.32 -19.00 25.02
N THR A 126 -45.98 -17.71 25.02
CA THR A 126 -46.49 -16.75 26.01
C THR A 126 -47.88 -16.21 25.66
N GLU A 127 -48.22 -16.10 24.37
CA GLU A 127 -49.59 -15.76 23.94
C GLU A 127 -50.59 -16.90 24.19
N ALA A 128 -50.16 -18.16 24.16
CA ALA A 128 -51.02 -19.32 24.41
C ALA A 128 -51.37 -19.59 25.89
N LYS A 129 -50.73 -18.91 26.85
CA LYS A 129 -51.02 -19.02 28.30
C LYS A 129 -51.80 -17.83 28.86
N GLY A 130 -52.17 -16.86 28.03
CA GLY A 130 -52.90 -15.64 28.43
C GLY A 130 -54.42 -15.71 28.33
N GLU A 131 -54.99 -16.78 27.77
CA GLU A 131 -56.44 -16.92 27.59
C GLU A 131 -56.95 -18.28 28.11
N THR A 132 -57.06 -18.43 29.42
CA THR A 132 -58.21 -19.14 30.01
C THR A 132 -58.47 -18.65 31.43
N LYS A 133 -59.73 -18.29 31.63
CA LYS A 133 -60.42 -17.96 32.87
C LYS A 133 -60.37 -19.09 33.89
#